data_AF-A0AAV5WMZ6-F1
#
_entry.id   AF-A0AAV5WMZ6-F1
#
_cell.length_a   1.000
_cell.length_b   1.000
_cell.length_c   1.000
_cell.angle_alpha   90.00
_cell.angle_beta   90.00
_cell.angle_gamma   90.00
#
_symmetry.space_group_name_H-M   'P 1'
#
loop_
_entity.id
_entity.type
_entity.pdbx_description
1 polymer ?
#
loop_
_entity_poly.entity_id
_entity_poly.type
_entity_poly.pdbx_seq_one_letter_code
_entity_poly.pdbx_strand_id
1 'polypeptide(L)'
;SMLQLSFLLLCSFAAVALSTAGRTAQDCTIGDQWTENFIRFECYQGTGLVVKGVRANGCVPTNKDGGALIQPGTTFDEKYFTYSCSKSGDVVSYQIINCRDSTGEKLVVGETRTMADGSSWKCFKDSTGAIKLSQETQGGCIYDGKVYTTGRSWRQPEDFKVTVAGVVRSIGNAVQMTCRSAGASGYTAQATGCVTTAGKTLSNGGFATVDSLNVKCLIASDGTVTMSVVDESDVTCSFNGTIIKNGEKYTSNNGDVYSCIFGVSSKTSCAFKIGDETHTLNRNSNAYINGKYYSCNSGSGMVDFGQITGCTLPDGSLKNFYSTWTNGTEVNRCRYTVSGATITTYIEIIGCDYNSKTVGRNSLEIIGKDVKKCAFVDGLWRMRNLTTAEYTAYIKSQSTGGSSNVFGGSGGSGSGGDITAKPTTTTTTKPTPTTTKTIVKTSTVVPSTTTRAPVPLTGSPAVVPSRSTLSPTSFITTKDTEAPVTFPITTAPGQCHDLFEMCSTLAPICYDRNNASLSNLNKIIKNMNVTVDQIKEIFKIMGIDK
;
A
#
# COMPACT_ATOMS: atom_id res chain seq x y z
N SER A 1 6.17 5.47 46.88
CA SER A 1 6.81 6.44 45.97
C SER A 1 6.50 6.05 44.54
N MET A 2 5.38 6.53 43.99
CA MET A 2 5.31 7.72 43.11
C MET A 2 6.23 7.61 41.88
N LEU A 3 5.69 7.19 40.73
CA LEU A 3 5.26 8.16 39.71
C LEU A 3 4.36 7.44 38.68
N GLN A 4 3.11 7.87 38.61
CA GLN A 4 2.07 7.38 37.70
C GLN A 4 1.91 8.46 36.63
N LEU A 5 2.33 8.19 35.39
CA LEU A 5 2.26 9.15 34.29
C LEU A 5 1.04 8.82 33.41
N SER A 6 -0.03 9.58 33.61
CA SER A 6 -1.28 9.51 32.84
C SER A 6 -1.08 10.07 31.43
N PHE A 7 -1.38 9.27 30.41
CA PHE A 7 -1.47 9.67 29.01
C PHE A 7 -2.79 10.42 28.77
N LEU A 8 -2.72 11.73 28.49
CA LEU A 8 -3.84 12.54 28.02
C LEU A 8 -3.78 12.63 26.49
N LEU A 9 -4.69 11.92 25.84
CA LEU A 9 -4.97 11.99 24.40
C LEU A 9 -5.90 13.21 24.16
N LEU A 10 -5.37 14.32 23.66
CA LEU A 10 -6.16 15.48 23.24
C LEU A 10 -6.42 15.40 21.73
N CYS A 11 -7.60 14.89 21.37
CA CYS A 11 -8.19 15.12 20.05
C CYS A 11 -8.58 16.60 19.94
N SER A 12 -7.83 17.38 19.16
CA SER A 12 -8.21 18.73 18.79
C SER A 12 -9.37 18.69 17.79
N PHE A 13 -10.59 18.73 18.30
CA PHE A 13 -11.73 19.19 17.52
C PHE A 13 -11.49 20.66 17.16
N ALA A 14 -11.53 20.98 15.87
CA ALA A 14 -11.72 22.35 15.42
C ALA A 14 -13.13 22.78 15.83
N ALA A 15 -13.27 23.27 17.06
CA ALA A 15 -14.42 24.04 17.47
C ALA A 15 -14.37 25.35 16.69
N VAL A 16 -15.22 25.49 15.66
CA VAL A 16 -15.69 26.80 15.25
C VAL A 16 -16.48 27.31 16.44
N ALA A 17 -15.85 28.13 17.28
CA ALA A 17 -16.52 28.78 18.40
C ALA A 17 -17.61 29.69 17.81
N LEU A 18 -18.86 29.23 17.84
CA LEU A 18 -20.00 30.11 17.69
C LEU A 18 -20.06 31.02 18.93
N SER A 19 -19.80 32.30 18.68
CA SER A 19 -20.19 33.48 19.45
C SER A 19 -20.05 33.38 20.98
N THR A 20 -18.91 33.82 21.49
CA THR A 20 -18.91 34.63 22.71
C THR A 20 -19.81 35.85 22.46
N ALA A 21 -20.68 36.19 23.41
CA ALA A 21 -21.41 37.44 23.37
C ALA A 21 -20.37 38.58 23.36
N GLY A 22 -20.03 39.08 22.17
CA GLY A 22 -19.04 40.12 22.00
C GLY A 22 -19.44 41.33 22.84
N ARG A 23 -18.52 41.84 23.65
CA ARG A 23 -18.78 43.02 24.50
C ARG A 23 -19.25 44.16 23.59
N THR A 24 -20.45 44.66 23.84
CA THR A 24 -21.02 45.69 22.98
C THR A 24 -20.61 47.09 23.41
N ALA A 25 -20.81 48.09 22.54
CA ALA A 25 -20.67 49.50 22.92
C ALA A 25 -21.58 49.87 24.12
N GLN A 26 -22.61 49.09 24.44
CA GLN A 26 -23.47 49.33 25.60
C GLN A 26 -22.80 48.90 26.91
N ASP A 27 -21.93 47.89 26.89
CA ASP A 27 -21.43 47.20 28.08
C ASP A 27 -20.05 47.68 28.57
N CYS A 28 -19.38 48.57 27.85
CA CYS A 28 -18.06 49.10 28.23
C CYS A 28 -18.12 50.43 29.02
N THR A 29 -17.05 50.88 29.64
CA THR A 29 -16.88 52.28 30.07
C THR A 29 -16.00 52.99 29.03
N ILE A 30 -16.20 54.28 28.78
CA ILE A 30 -15.32 55.02 27.86
C ILE A 30 -13.88 54.92 28.40
N GLY A 31 -12.95 54.49 27.55
CA GLY A 31 -11.57 54.18 27.90
C GLY A 31 -11.30 52.69 28.18
N ASP A 32 -12.34 51.86 28.34
CA ASP A 32 -12.16 50.42 28.50
C ASP A 32 -11.54 49.82 27.26
N GLN A 33 -10.61 48.89 27.49
CA GLN A 33 -9.95 48.13 26.46
C GLN A 33 -10.05 46.64 26.74
N TRP A 34 -10.30 45.85 25.69
CA TRP A 34 -10.29 44.40 25.77
C TRP A 34 -9.72 43.81 24.49
N THR A 35 -9.32 42.56 24.55
CA THR A 35 -8.79 41.81 23.43
C THR A 35 -9.72 40.67 23.09
N GLU A 36 -10.13 40.59 21.84
CA GLU A 36 -10.92 39.48 21.32
C GLU A 36 -10.42 39.12 19.92
N ASN A 37 -10.30 37.82 19.63
CA ASN A 37 -9.77 37.31 18.37
C ASN A 37 -8.43 37.96 17.95
N PHE A 38 -7.53 38.17 18.90
CA PHE A 38 -6.23 38.82 18.72
C PHE A 38 -6.31 40.30 18.34
N ILE A 39 -7.48 40.94 18.44
CA ILE A 39 -7.68 42.36 18.13
C ILE A 39 -7.95 43.12 19.43
N ARG A 40 -7.25 44.24 19.62
CA ARG A 40 -7.51 45.18 20.71
C ARG A 40 -8.64 46.12 20.33
N PHE A 41 -9.68 46.14 21.13
CA PHE A 41 -10.77 47.10 21.03
C PHE A 41 -10.66 48.15 22.12
N GLU A 42 -11.16 49.34 21.83
CA GLU A 42 -11.30 50.44 22.78
C GLU A 42 -12.69 51.05 22.66
N CYS A 43 -13.30 51.27 23.81
CA CYS A 43 -14.56 51.98 23.95
C CYS A 43 -14.27 53.50 23.93
N TYR A 44 -14.84 54.22 22.97
CA TYR A 44 -14.61 55.66 22.82
C TYR A 44 -15.91 56.46 22.79
N GLN A 45 -15.80 57.76 23.08
CA GLN A 45 -16.89 58.70 22.94
C GLN A 45 -16.87 59.31 21.53
N GLY A 46 -17.92 59.08 20.75
CA GLY A 46 -18.06 59.69 19.43
C GLY A 46 -18.27 61.21 19.51
N THR A 47 -17.82 61.94 18.50
CA THR A 47 -18.09 63.37 18.34
C THR A 47 -19.49 63.58 17.74
N GLY A 48 -20.51 63.83 18.57
CA GLY A 48 -21.91 64.03 18.15
C GLY A 48 -22.90 63.98 19.33
N LEU A 49 -24.21 63.83 19.07
CA LEU A 49 -25.25 63.56 20.08
C LEU A 49 -25.04 62.17 20.71
N VAL A 50 -24.03 62.09 21.59
CA VAL A 50 -23.68 61.04 22.55
C VAL A 50 -23.96 59.60 22.08
N VAL A 51 -23.21 59.12 21.10
CA VAL A 51 -23.16 57.68 20.78
C VAL A 51 -21.78 57.15 21.16
N LYS A 52 -21.77 56.26 22.16
CA LYS A 52 -20.61 55.47 22.56
C LYS A 52 -20.30 54.45 21.47
N GLY A 53 -19.03 54.34 21.09
CA GLY A 53 -18.58 53.48 19.99
C GLY A 53 -17.44 52.55 20.41
N VAL A 54 -17.17 51.55 19.58
CA VAL A 54 -16.03 50.64 19.74
C VAL A 54 -15.15 50.76 18.51
N ARG A 55 -13.85 50.91 18.70
CA ARG A 55 -12.88 50.92 17.59
C ARG A 55 -11.83 49.85 17.79
N ALA A 56 -11.39 49.25 16.68
CA ALA A 56 -10.26 48.34 16.66
C ALA A 56 -8.95 49.14 16.54
N ASN A 57 -8.08 49.00 17.54
CA ASN A 57 -6.85 49.77 17.67
C ASN A 57 -5.63 49.06 17.05
N GLY A 58 -5.58 47.73 17.11
CA GLY A 58 -4.43 46.96 16.63
C GLY A 58 -4.55 45.50 17.03
N CYS A 59 -3.45 44.76 16.91
CA CYS A 59 -3.43 43.32 17.16
C CYS A 59 -2.67 42.99 18.45
N VAL A 60 -3.07 41.93 19.14
CA VAL A 60 -2.49 41.48 20.41
C VAL A 60 -2.24 39.97 20.30
N PRO A 61 -1.01 39.54 19.98
CA PRO A 61 -0.70 38.13 19.68
C PRO A 61 -1.03 37.17 20.82
N THR A 62 -0.90 37.64 22.05
CA THR A 62 -1.19 36.83 23.25
C THR A 62 -2.67 36.60 23.47
N ASN A 63 -3.55 37.32 22.74
CA ASN A 63 -5.00 37.33 22.91
C ASN A 63 -5.45 37.59 24.37
N LYS A 64 -4.70 38.43 25.09
CA LYS A 64 -4.98 38.79 26.50
C LYS A 64 -5.22 40.29 26.63
N ASP A 65 -6.12 40.68 27.52
CA ASP A 65 -6.41 42.09 27.80
C ASP A 65 -5.19 42.90 28.28
N GLY A 66 -4.17 42.27 28.85
CA GLY A 66 -2.90 42.93 29.20
C GLY A 66 -1.78 42.76 28.16
N GLY A 67 -2.07 42.14 27.01
CA GLY A 67 -1.07 41.81 26.01
C GLY A 67 -0.55 43.02 25.24
N ALA A 68 0.72 42.94 24.81
CA ALA A 68 1.37 43.96 24.02
C ALA A 68 0.60 44.24 22.72
N LEU A 69 0.29 45.52 22.49
CA LEU A 69 -0.40 45.99 21.28
C LEU A 69 0.60 46.19 20.15
N ILE A 70 0.29 45.58 19.01
CA ILE A 70 0.96 45.76 17.74
C ILE A 70 0.13 46.71 16.89
N GLN A 71 0.78 47.75 16.37
CA GLN A 71 0.11 48.74 15.53
C GLN A 71 -0.19 48.17 14.13
N PRO A 72 -1.32 48.53 13.51
CA PRO A 72 -1.58 48.19 12.12
C PRO A 72 -0.45 48.62 11.19
N GLY A 73 -0.13 47.79 10.19
CA GLY A 73 0.99 47.98 9.26
C GLY A 73 2.30 47.34 9.74
N THR A 74 2.35 46.78 10.95
CA THR A 74 3.55 46.12 11.48
C THR A 74 3.40 44.59 11.52
N THR A 75 4.53 43.91 11.67
CA THR A 75 4.61 42.44 11.72
C THR A 75 5.08 41.98 13.10
N PHE A 76 4.74 40.74 13.44
CA PHE A 76 5.19 40.10 14.67
C PHE A 76 5.64 38.67 14.41
N ASP A 77 6.85 38.40 14.84
CA ASP A 77 7.50 37.11 14.72
C ASP A 77 7.25 36.29 15.98
N GLU A 78 6.55 35.17 15.82
CA GLU A 78 6.40 34.16 16.85
C GLU A 78 7.44 33.03 16.64
N LYS A 79 7.29 31.91 17.33
CA LYS A 79 8.20 30.76 17.22
C LYS A 79 8.22 30.18 15.80
N TYR A 80 7.04 29.99 15.19
CA TYR A 80 6.90 29.26 13.92
C TYR A 80 6.26 30.08 12.79
N PHE A 81 5.76 31.28 13.08
CA PHE A 81 5.01 32.07 12.12
C PHE A 81 5.36 33.55 12.25
N THR A 82 5.35 34.24 11.12
CA THR A 82 5.34 35.70 11.06
C THR A 82 3.91 36.14 10.79
N TYR A 83 3.39 37.00 11.66
CA TYR A 83 2.06 37.57 11.56
C TYR A 83 2.11 39.00 11.06
N SER A 84 1.06 39.42 10.36
CA SER A 84 0.80 40.79 9.95
C SER A 84 -0.43 41.31 10.65
N CYS A 85 -0.33 42.50 11.23
CA CYS A 85 -1.47 43.27 11.70
C CYS A 85 -1.84 44.28 10.61
N SER A 86 -3.00 44.15 9.98
CA SER A 86 -3.45 45.06 8.92
C SER A 86 -4.76 45.73 9.29
N LYS A 87 -4.96 46.97 8.83
CA LYS A 87 -6.21 47.72 9.01
C LYS A 87 -6.74 48.16 7.65
N SER A 88 -8.03 47.89 7.41
CA SER A 88 -8.75 48.33 6.23
C SER A 88 -10.09 48.92 6.68
N GLY A 89 -10.22 50.25 6.60
CA GLY A 89 -11.33 50.96 7.26
C GLY A 89 -11.30 50.74 8.78
N ASP A 90 -12.43 50.31 9.34
CA ASP A 90 -12.58 49.98 10.77
C ASP A 90 -12.30 48.51 11.11
N VAL A 91 -11.88 47.72 10.12
CA VAL A 91 -11.54 46.31 10.30
C VAL A 91 -10.04 46.20 10.56
N VAL A 92 -9.67 45.53 11.65
CA VAL A 92 -8.28 45.11 11.91
C VAL A 92 -8.21 43.59 11.80
N SER A 93 -7.19 43.09 11.10
CA SER A 93 -6.97 41.66 10.92
C SER A 93 -5.57 41.24 11.33
N TYR A 94 -5.49 40.06 11.95
CA TYR A 94 -4.25 39.45 12.40
C TYR A 94 -4.06 38.11 11.68
N GLN A 95 -3.15 38.08 10.71
CA GLN A 95 -2.99 36.95 9.79
C GLN A 95 -1.56 36.48 9.70
N ILE A 96 -1.36 35.17 9.57
CA ILE A 96 -0.07 34.58 9.22
C ILE A 96 0.27 35.03 7.79
N ILE A 97 1.50 35.48 7.57
CA ILE A 97 2.01 35.83 6.24
C ILE A 97 3.19 34.97 5.81
N ASN A 98 3.96 34.41 6.75
CA ASN A 98 5.07 33.50 6.48
C ASN A 98 5.23 32.51 7.64
N CYS A 99 5.96 31.42 7.41
CA CYS A 99 6.41 30.52 8.46
C CYS A 99 7.81 30.93 8.93
N ARG A 100 8.29 30.30 10.00
CA ARG A 100 9.66 30.42 10.49
C ARG A 100 10.23 29.02 10.75
N ASP A 101 11.51 28.82 10.43
CA ASP A 101 12.19 27.54 10.63
C ASP A 101 12.62 27.32 12.09
N SER A 102 13.34 26.22 12.36
CA SER A 102 13.82 25.89 13.71
C SER A 102 14.81 26.90 14.31
N THR A 103 15.47 27.71 13.47
CA THR A 103 16.37 28.78 13.91
C THR A 103 15.65 30.12 14.09
N GLY A 104 14.35 30.16 13.76
CA GLY A 104 13.54 31.38 13.79
C GLY A 104 13.73 32.24 12.54
N GLU A 105 14.41 31.76 11.50
CA GLU A 105 14.50 32.52 10.25
C GLU A 105 13.20 32.43 9.45
N LYS A 106 12.89 33.51 8.73
CA LYS A 106 11.70 33.60 7.89
C LYS A 106 11.77 32.61 6.73
N LEU A 107 10.68 31.86 6.56
CA LEU A 107 10.43 30.90 5.48
C LEU A 107 9.20 31.33 4.69
N VAL A 108 9.39 31.76 3.44
CA VAL A 108 8.30 32.30 2.60
C VAL A 108 7.33 31.18 2.21
N VAL A 109 6.05 31.52 2.04
CA VAL A 109 5.05 30.54 1.57
C VAL A 109 5.46 29.97 0.20
N GLY A 110 5.59 28.65 0.12
CA GLY A 110 6.10 27.90 -1.04
C GLY A 110 7.57 27.48 -0.90
N GLU A 111 8.31 28.09 0.04
CA GLU A 111 9.72 27.77 0.31
C GLU A 111 9.84 26.46 1.12
N THR A 112 10.90 25.73 0.84
CA THR A 112 11.34 24.56 1.61
C THR A 112 12.82 24.74 1.94
N ARG A 113 13.18 24.55 3.22
CA ARG A 113 14.55 24.70 3.72
C ARG A 113 14.99 23.45 4.44
N THR A 114 16.15 22.92 4.06
CA THR A 114 16.78 21.79 4.73
C THR A 114 17.80 22.32 5.73
N MET A 115 17.68 21.90 6.99
CA MET A 115 18.55 22.30 8.09
C MET A 115 19.77 21.37 8.19
N ALA A 116 20.78 21.77 8.97
CA ALA A 116 21.99 20.97 9.18
C ALA A 116 21.73 19.60 9.83
N ASP A 117 20.64 19.47 10.60
CA ASP A 117 20.19 18.21 11.21
C ASP A 117 19.46 17.28 10.22
N GLY A 118 19.33 17.69 8.95
CA GLY A 118 18.64 16.94 7.90
C GLY A 118 17.12 17.10 7.92
N SER A 119 16.54 17.88 8.84
CA SER A 119 15.12 18.21 8.81
C SER A 119 14.78 19.17 7.67
N SER A 120 13.65 18.95 7.02
CA SER A 120 13.10 19.80 5.96
C SER A 120 11.88 20.55 6.49
N TRP A 121 11.94 21.86 6.46
CA TRP A 121 10.87 22.76 6.87
C TRP A 121 10.23 23.36 5.63
N LYS A 122 8.92 23.20 5.47
CA LYS A 122 8.17 23.69 4.31
C LYS A 122 7.00 24.54 4.75
N CYS A 123 6.93 25.76 4.22
CA CYS A 123 5.79 26.65 4.41
C CYS A 123 4.86 26.53 3.21
N PHE A 124 3.57 26.25 3.41
CA PHE A 124 2.63 26.05 2.31
C PHE A 124 1.22 26.52 2.67
N LYS A 125 0.35 26.65 1.67
CA LYS A 125 -1.09 26.85 1.88
C LYS A 125 -1.80 25.51 1.74
N ASP A 126 -2.67 25.18 2.69
CA ASP A 126 -3.53 24.00 2.58
C ASP A 126 -4.70 24.23 1.59
N SER A 127 -5.58 23.24 1.46
CA SER A 127 -6.74 23.31 0.55
C SER A 127 -7.75 24.41 0.89
N THR A 128 -7.71 24.95 2.10
CA THR A 128 -8.56 26.08 2.54
C THR A 128 -7.87 27.43 2.33
N GLY A 129 -6.62 27.43 1.87
CA GLY A 129 -5.79 28.63 1.71
C GLY A 129 -5.06 29.06 2.98
N ALA A 130 -5.22 28.34 4.09
CA ALA A 130 -4.55 28.63 5.35
C ALA A 130 -3.06 28.27 5.27
N ILE A 131 -2.20 29.15 5.78
CA ILE A 131 -0.76 28.91 5.82
C ILE A 131 -0.44 27.89 6.92
N LYS A 132 0.31 26.85 6.54
CA LYS A 132 0.78 25.76 7.39
C LYS A 132 2.28 25.61 7.25
N LEU A 133 2.89 25.09 8.30
CA LEU A 133 4.30 24.72 8.33
C LEU A 133 4.38 23.21 8.51
N SER A 134 5.02 22.50 7.59
CA SER A 134 5.37 21.10 7.77
C SER A 134 6.83 20.97 8.15
N GLN A 135 7.10 20.21 9.20
CA GLN A 135 8.45 19.73 9.51
C GLN A 135 8.52 18.25 9.13
N GLU A 136 9.35 17.95 8.14
CA GLU A 136 9.80 16.61 7.84
C GLU A 136 11.17 16.44 8.47
N THR A 137 11.22 16.00 9.73
CA THR A 137 12.47 15.44 10.25
C THR A 137 12.80 14.23 9.39
N GLN A 138 14.02 14.16 8.84
CA GLN A 138 14.57 12.88 8.39
C GLN A 138 14.83 12.02 9.61
N GLY A 139 13.74 11.60 10.26
CA GLY A 139 13.84 10.64 11.33
C GLY A 139 14.34 9.32 10.74
N GLY A 140 15.16 8.67 11.54
CA GLY A 140 15.89 7.50 11.12
C GLY A 140 16.62 6.88 12.29
N CYS A 141 17.26 5.76 12.01
CA CYS A 141 18.05 5.05 12.98
C CYS A 141 19.44 5.67 13.00
N ILE A 142 19.97 5.94 14.19
CA ILE A 142 21.30 6.51 14.34
C ILE A 142 22.27 5.37 14.60
N TYR A 143 23.31 5.26 13.77
CA TYR A 143 24.40 4.32 13.97
C TYR A 143 25.71 5.00 13.57
N ASP A 144 26.71 4.96 14.47
CA ASP A 144 28.02 5.58 14.27
C ASP A 144 27.94 7.07 13.85
N GLY A 145 27.08 7.83 14.56
CA GLY A 145 26.85 9.25 14.27
C GLY A 145 26.11 9.56 12.95
N LYS A 146 25.77 8.54 12.16
CA LYS A 146 25.07 8.68 10.88
C LYS A 146 23.59 8.33 11.01
N VAL A 147 22.74 9.12 10.38
CA VAL A 147 21.28 8.88 10.31
C VAL A 147 20.95 8.01 9.10
N TYR A 148 20.23 6.92 9.34
CA TYR A 148 19.70 6.01 8.33
C TYR A 148 18.19 6.14 8.26
N THR A 149 17.67 6.71 7.18
CA THR A 149 16.22 6.84 6.97
C THR A 149 15.54 5.48 6.80
N THR A 150 14.22 5.42 6.99
CA THR A 150 13.44 4.17 6.85
C THR A 150 13.74 3.43 5.54
N GLY A 151 14.00 2.12 5.65
CA GLY A 151 14.38 1.25 4.53
C GLY A 151 15.87 1.28 4.17
N ARG A 152 16.63 2.28 4.62
CA ARG A 152 18.08 2.26 4.47
C ARG A 152 18.69 1.20 5.35
N SER A 153 19.75 0.59 4.83
CA SER A 153 20.43 -0.53 5.45
C SER A 153 21.91 -0.23 5.60
N TRP A 154 22.54 -0.79 6.63
CA TRP A 154 23.98 -0.64 6.91
C TRP A 154 24.58 -1.94 7.45
N ARG A 155 25.90 -1.97 7.51
CA ARG A 155 26.66 -3.09 8.08
C ARG A 155 27.20 -2.65 9.43
N GLN A 156 26.80 -3.35 10.48
CA GLN A 156 27.35 -3.19 11.82
C GLN A 156 28.44 -4.24 11.99
N PRO A 157 29.72 -3.87 12.23
CA PRO A 157 30.81 -4.82 12.38
C PRO A 157 30.52 -5.84 13.49
N GLU A 158 30.70 -7.12 13.15
CA GLU A 158 30.48 -8.26 14.05
C GLU A 158 31.31 -9.43 13.50
N ASP A 159 32.24 -9.96 14.29
CA ASP A 159 33.14 -11.01 13.84
C ASP A 159 32.59 -12.39 14.23
N PHE A 160 32.02 -13.08 13.25
CA PHE A 160 31.50 -14.44 13.44
C PHE A 160 32.62 -15.45 13.27
N LYS A 161 32.99 -16.13 14.35
CA LYS A 161 34.06 -17.16 14.35
C LYS A 161 33.51 -18.54 14.65
N VAL A 162 34.17 -19.53 14.06
CA VAL A 162 33.92 -20.95 14.32
C VAL A 162 35.24 -21.69 14.48
N THR A 163 35.28 -22.73 15.31
CA THR A 163 36.43 -23.62 15.43
C THR A 163 36.17 -24.90 14.65
N VAL A 164 36.98 -25.16 13.61
CA VAL A 164 36.89 -26.38 12.80
C VAL A 164 38.22 -27.11 12.89
N ALA A 165 38.20 -28.36 13.36
CA ALA A 165 39.39 -29.17 13.60
C ALA A 165 40.48 -28.45 14.45
N GLY A 166 40.04 -27.72 15.49
CA GLY A 166 40.94 -26.99 16.40
C GLY A 166 41.46 -25.65 15.86
N VAL A 167 41.09 -25.25 14.64
CA VAL A 167 41.50 -23.97 14.03
C VAL A 167 40.32 -23.00 14.03
N VAL A 168 40.52 -21.81 14.61
CA VAL A 168 39.54 -20.72 14.59
C VAL A 168 39.53 -20.08 13.20
N ARG A 169 38.35 -19.98 12.58
CA ARG A 169 38.11 -19.34 11.28
C ARG A 169 37.03 -18.28 11.41
N SER A 170 37.20 -17.14 10.74
CA SER A 170 36.15 -16.13 10.61
C SER A 170 35.26 -16.49 9.42
N ILE A 171 33.95 -16.56 9.66
CA ILE A 171 32.92 -16.91 8.65
C ILE A 171 32.04 -15.71 8.28
N GLY A 172 32.06 -14.65 9.10
CA GLY A 172 31.34 -13.41 8.84
C GLY A 172 31.97 -12.22 9.55
N ASN A 173 31.70 -11.01 9.04
CA ASN A 173 32.33 -9.78 9.51
C ASN A 173 31.37 -8.62 9.81
N ALA A 174 30.06 -8.80 9.61
CA ALA A 174 29.07 -7.81 10.00
C ALA A 174 27.65 -8.39 10.14
N VAL A 175 26.81 -7.71 10.92
CA VAL A 175 25.36 -7.84 10.88
C VAL A 175 24.79 -6.87 9.85
N GLN A 176 23.88 -7.34 9.01
CA GLN A 176 23.09 -6.50 8.14
C GLN A 176 21.94 -5.88 8.94
N MET A 177 21.94 -4.57 9.07
CA MET A 177 20.92 -3.80 9.77
C MET A 177 20.05 -3.04 8.75
N THR A 178 18.80 -2.81 9.10
CA THR A 178 17.86 -1.96 8.35
C THR A 178 17.09 -1.07 9.30
N CYS A 179 16.90 0.19 8.92
CA CYS A 179 16.07 1.09 9.70
C CYS A 179 14.58 0.87 9.38
N ARG A 180 13.76 0.69 10.41
CA ARG A 180 12.30 0.62 10.26
C ARG A 180 11.62 1.71 11.07
N SER A 181 10.53 2.24 10.53
CA SER A 181 9.60 3.06 11.31
C SER A 181 8.85 2.15 12.28
N ALA A 182 8.85 2.51 13.56
CA ALA A 182 8.05 1.86 14.59
C ALA A 182 6.68 2.55 14.77
N GLY A 183 6.30 3.46 13.87
CA GLY A 183 5.10 4.28 13.98
C GLY A 183 5.32 5.46 14.93
N ALA A 184 4.40 5.68 15.86
CA ALA A 184 4.47 6.80 16.81
C ALA A 184 5.69 6.74 17.76
N SER A 185 6.27 5.55 17.95
CA SER A 185 7.43 5.30 18.80
C SER A 185 8.79 5.58 18.13
N GLY A 186 8.79 6.15 16.92
CA GLY A 186 10.02 6.60 16.24
C GLY A 186 10.60 5.54 15.31
N TYR A 187 11.91 5.28 15.43
CA TYR A 187 12.68 4.45 14.51
C TYR A 187 13.42 3.36 15.25
N THR A 188 13.41 2.14 14.71
CA THR A 188 14.13 1.01 15.28
C THR A 188 15.12 0.44 14.28
N ALA A 189 16.35 0.23 14.73
CA ALA A 189 17.33 -0.54 13.98
C ALA A 189 16.97 -2.02 14.14
N GLN A 190 16.79 -2.73 13.02
CA GLN A 190 16.49 -4.14 13.04
C GLN A 190 17.55 -4.92 12.27
N ALA A 191 18.08 -5.98 12.88
CA ALA A 191 18.88 -6.95 12.17
C ALA A 191 18.04 -7.68 11.12
N THR A 192 18.50 -7.68 9.87
CA THR A 192 17.86 -8.35 8.74
C THR A 192 18.69 -9.47 8.17
N GLY A 193 19.96 -9.58 8.58
CA GLY A 193 20.83 -10.65 8.13
C GLY A 193 22.23 -10.63 8.70
N CYS A 194 23.07 -11.50 8.16
CA CYS A 194 24.49 -11.61 8.44
C CYS A 194 25.29 -11.32 7.18
N VAL A 195 26.56 -10.92 7.32
CA VAL A 195 27.46 -10.66 6.19
C VAL A 195 28.67 -11.59 6.33
N THR A 196 28.90 -12.43 5.32
CA THR A 196 30.05 -13.35 5.26
C THR A 196 31.36 -12.56 5.09
N THR A 197 32.51 -13.18 5.38
CA THR A 197 33.84 -12.57 5.10
C THR A 197 34.04 -12.14 3.65
N ALA A 198 33.42 -12.84 2.69
CA ALA A 198 33.41 -12.46 1.27
C ALA A 198 32.46 -11.28 0.92
N GLY A 199 31.78 -10.69 1.92
CA GLY A 199 30.87 -9.56 1.75
C GLY A 199 29.46 -9.91 1.26
N LYS A 200 29.12 -11.20 1.11
CA LYS A 200 27.77 -11.67 0.77
C LYS A 200 26.83 -11.51 1.97
N THR A 201 25.66 -10.91 1.75
CA THR A 201 24.61 -10.77 2.78
C THR A 201 23.67 -11.97 2.75
N LEU A 202 23.35 -12.52 3.92
CA LEU A 202 22.43 -13.63 4.14
C LEU A 202 21.24 -13.13 4.96
N SER A 203 20.01 -13.34 4.50
CA SER A 203 18.81 -13.06 5.31
C SER A 203 18.70 -14.02 6.50
N ASN A 204 17.77 -13.77 7.42
CA ASN A 204 17.43 -14.74 8.47
C ASN A 204 17.07 -16.11 7.83
N GLY A 205 17.70 -17.18 8.29
CA GLY A 205 17.59 -18.53 7.75
C GLY A 205 18.37 -18.77 6.46
N GLY A 206 19.05 -17.75 5.91
CA GLY A 206 19.81 -17.84 4.67
C GLY A 206 21.14 -18.56 4.85
N PHE A 207 21.64 -19.14 3.76
CA PHE A 207 22.84 -19.97 3.73
C PHE A 207 23.90 -19.45 2.74
N ALA A 208 25.15 -19.77 3.01
CA ALA A 208 26.27 -19.58 2.10
C ALA A 208 27.37 -20.63 2.30
N THR A 209 28.32 -20.65 1.37
CA THR A 209 29.57 -21.39 1.52
C THR A 209 30.70 -20.38 1.71
N VAL A 210 31.46 -20.51 2.80
CA VAL A 210 32.61 -19.68 3.17
C VAL A 210 33.78 -20.60 3.47
N ASP A 211 34.87 -20.48 2.71
CA ASP A 211 36.06 -21.35 2.85
C ASP A 211 35.73 -22.86 2.91
N SER A 212 34.86 -23.29 1.99
CA SER A 212 34.33 -24.67 1.89
C SER A 212 33.44 -25.12 3.06
N LEU A 213 33.07 -24.23 3.98
CA LEU A 213 32.12 -24.50 5.06
C LEU A 213 30.73 -23.97 4.67
N ASN A 214 29.70 -24.80 4.85
CA ASN A 214 28.33 -24.32 4.72
C ASN A 214 27.93 -23.61 6.02
N VAL A 215 27.45 -22.38 5.90
CA VAL A 215 27.07 -21.55 7.05
C VAL A 215 25.63 -21.07 6.91
N LYS A 216 24.96 -20.87 8.05
CA LYS A 216 23.60 -20.37 8.14
C LYS A 216 23.54 -19.14 9.02
N CYS A 217 22.79 -18.13 8.59
CA CYS A 217 22.46 -16.96 9.39
C CYS A 217 21.15 -17.19 10.13
N LEU A 218 21.11 -16.89 11.42
CA LEU A 218 19.91 -16.95 12.25
C LEU A 218 19.77 -15.67 13.06
N ILE A 219 18.55 -15.13 13.09
CA ILE A 219 18.16 -13.98 13.92
C ILE A 219 17.11 -14.48 14.90
N ALA A 220 17.45 -14.48 16.18
CA ALA A 220 16.56 -14.86 17.25
C ALA A 220 15.50 -13.77 17.50
N SER A 221 14.45 -14.10 18.26
CA SER A 221 13.33 -13.19 18.54
C SER A 221 13.71 -11.96 19.36
N ASP A 222 14.80 -12.05 20.12
CA ASP A 222 15.40 -10.95 20.88
C ASP A 222 16.29 -10.03 20.01
N GLY A 223 16.46 -10.36 18.73
CA GLY A 223 17.33 -9.65 17.80
C GLY A 223 18.77 -10.15 17.78
N THR A 224 19.14 -11.14 18.59
CA THR A 224 20.47 -11.74 18.59
C THR A 224 20.74 -12.41 17.25
N VAL A 225 21.84 -12.04 16.60
CA VAL A 225 22.25 -12.56 15.30
C VAL A 225 23.37 -13.56 15.49
N THR A 226 23.23 -14.74 14.89
CA THR A 226 24.25 -15.78 14.90
C THR A 226 24.52 -16.25 13.49
N MET A 227 25.77 -16.59 13.22
CA MET A 227 26.17 -17.32 12.03
C MET A 227 26.90 -18.59 12.49
N SER A 228 26.44 -19.75 12.07
CA SER A 228 27.01 -21.04 12.45
C SER A 228 27.29 -21.90 11.24
N VAL A 229 28.26 -22.80 11.37
CA VAL A 229 28.47 -23.89 10.39
C VAL A 229 27.33 -24.89 10.54
N VAL A 230 26.84 -25.38 9.41
CA VAL A 230 25.81 -26.42 9.34
C VAL A 230 26.38 -27.69 8.75
N ASP A 231 25.82 -28.83 9.15
CA ASP A 231 26.24 -30.13 8.65
C ASP A 231 25.86 -30.29 7.18
N GLU A 232 26.61 -31.14 6.46
CA GLU A 232 26.37 -31.37 5.03
C GLU A 232 24.95 -31.92 4.79
N SER A 233 24.43 -32.74 5.71
CA SER A 233 23.06 -33.27 5.63
C SER A 233 21.98 -32.18 5.59
N ASP A 234 22.19 -31.05 6.28
CA ASP A 234 21.23 -29.94 6.34
C ASP A 234 21.14 -29.15 5.03
N VAL A 235 22.14 -29.30 4.15
CA VAL A 235 22.23 -28.58 2.87
C VAL A 235 22.13 -29.51 1.67
N THR A 236 21.96 -30.81 1.88
CA THR A 236 21.69 -31.80 0.82
C THR A 236 20.22 -31.87 0.46
N CYS A 237 19.92 -32.27 -0.77
CA CYS A 237 18.55 -32.45 -1.24
C CYS A 237 18.27 -33.92 -1.46
N SER A 238 17.06 -34.37 -1.13
CA SER A 238 16.59 -35.71 -1.50
C SER A 238 15.63 -35.60 -2.68
N PHE A 239 15.93 -36.28 -3.78
CA PHE A 239 15.06 -36.33 -4.95
C PHE A 239 14.98 -37.77 -5.47
N ASN A 240 13.76 -38.34 -5.52
CA ASN A 240 13.51 -39.73 -5.91
C ASN A 240 14.44 -40.74 -5.19
N GLY A 241 14.70 -40.53 -3.89
CA GLY A 241 15.56 -41.39 -3.08
C GLY A 241 17.07 -41.18 -3.27
N THR A 242 17.48 -40.30 -4.21
CA THR A 242 18.89 -39.92 -4.40
C THR A 242 19.22 -38.69 -3.56
N ILE A 243 20.34 -38.73 -2.85
CA ILE A 243 20.90 -37.58 -2.11
C ILE A 243 21.79 -36.79 -3.06
N ILE A 244 21.50 -35.50 -3.21
CA ILE A 244 22.22 -34.56 -4.09
C ILE A 244 22.94 -33.57 -3.18
N LYS A 245 24.25 -33.39 -3.35
CA LYS A 245 25.00 -32.47 -2.50
C LYS A 245 24.69 -31.01 -2.85
N ASN A 246 24.96 -30.12 -1.90
CA ASN A 246 24.85 -28.68 -2.14
C ASN A 246 25.71 -28.26 -3.34
N GLY A 247 25.12 -27.53 -4.29
CA GLY A 247 25.75 -27.09 -5.53
C GLY A 247 25.70 -28.10 -6.67
N GLU A 248 25.34 -29.35 -6.41
CA GLU A 248 25.26 -30.38 -7.46
C GLU A 248 23.94 -30.27 -8.25
N LYS A 249 23.98 -30.86 -9.45
CA LYS A 249 22.83 -31.02 -10.32
C LYS A 249 22.46 -32.48 -10.45
N TYR A 250 21.17 -32.74 -10.61
CA TYR A 250 20.60 -34.06 -10.83
C TYR A 250 19.67 -34.02 -12.02
N THR A 251 19.85 -34.94 -12.96
CA THR A 251 18.95 -35.11 -14.12
C THR A 251 18.03 -36.29 -13.86
N SER A 252 16.72 -36.04 -13.76
CA SER A 252 15.73 -37.10 -13.59
C SER A 252 15.43 -37.84 -14.89
N ASN A 253 14.75 -38.98 -14.78
CA ASN A 253 14.43 -39.86 -15.91
C ASN A 253 13.58 -39.20 -17.01
N ASN A 254 12.79 -38.19 -16.67
CA ASN A 254 12.01 -37.38 -17.62
C ASN A 254 12.83 -36.25 -18.29
N GLY A 255 14.14 -36.17 -18.00
CA GLY A 255 15.04 -35.15 -18.52
C GLY A 255 15.09 -33.86 -17.70
N ASP A 256 14.32 -33.69 -16.63
CA ASP A 256 14.44 -32.48 -15.81
C ASP A 256 15.77 -32.42 -15.08
N VAL A 257 16.39 -31.25 -15.11
CA VAL A 257 17.64 -30.97 -14.40
C VAL A 257 17.31 -30.12 -13.19
N TYR A 258 17.56 -30.65 -12.00
CA TYR A 258 17.43 -29.98 -10.73
C TYR A 258 18.80 -29.57 -10.22
N SER A 259 18.89 -28.42 -9.56
CA SER A 259 20.05 -28.03 -8.76
C SER A 259 19.67 -28.07 -7.29
N CYS A 260 20.53 -28.67 -6.48
CA CYS A 260 20.41 -28.57 -5.03
C CYS A 260 21.19 -27.37 -4.53
N ILE A 261 20.52 -26.42 -3.88
CA ILE A 261 21.17 -25.28 -3.26
C ILE A 261 20.64 -25.15 -1.83
N PHE A 262 21.50 -25.44 -0.85
CA PHE A 262 21.22 -25.37 0.58
C PHE A 262 19.93 -26.09 0.99
N GLY A 263 19.82 -27.37 0.63
CA GLY A 263 18.68 -28.22 0.95
C GLY A 263 17.41 -27.95 0.11
N VAL A 264 17.46 -26.97 -0.80
CA VAL A 264 16.35 -26.66 -1.70
C VAL A 264 16.68 -27.18 -3.11
N SER A 265 15.92 -28.18 -3.55
CA SER A 265 15.96 -28.66 -4.93
C SER A 265 15.08 -27.78 -5.81
N SER A 266 15.66 -27.19 -6.85
CA SER A 266 14.91 -26.39 -7.83
C SER A 266 15.22 -26.84 -9.25
N LYS A 267 14.19 -26.96 -10.09
CA LYS A 267 14.37 -27.25 -11.52
C LYS A 267 15.09 -26.06 -12.17
N THR A 268 16.23 -26.31 -12.80
CA THR A 268 17.01 -25.29 -13.50
C THR A 268 16.88 -25.38 -15.01
N SER A 269 16.68 -26.59 -15.55
CA SER A 269 16.57 -26.82 -16.99
C SER A 269 15.85 -28.15 -17.31
N CYS A 270 15.62 -28.40 -18.60
CA CYS A 270 15.16 -29.66 -19.15
C CYS A 270 16.16 -30.12 -20.20
N ALA A 271 16.72 -31.30 -20.03
CA ALA A 271 17.58 -31.99 -20.98
C ALA A 271 16.77 -33.03 -21.76
N PHE A 272 16.90 -33.06 -23.08
CA PHE A 272 16.16 -33.98 -23.95
C PHE A 272 16.95 -34.27 -25.22
N LYS A 273 16.63 -35.38 -25.88
CA LYS A 273 17.31 -35.78 -27.12
C LYS A 273 16.45 -35.49 -28.35
N ILE A 274 17.08 -34.97 -29.40
CA ILE A 274 16.50 -34.91 -30.75
C ILE A 274 17.45 -35.69 -31.65
N GLY A 275 17.04 -36.90 -32.08
CA GLY A 275 17.98 -37.84 -32.68
C GLY A 275 19.06 -38.24 -31.67
N ASP A 276 20.32 -38.11 -32.07
CA ASP A 276 21.48 -38.43 -31.21
C ASP A 276 22.00 -37.23 -30.40
N GLU A 277 21.52 -36.02 -30.69
CA GLU A 277 21.96 -34.79 -30.02
C GLU A 277 21.18 -34.54 -28.73
N THR A 278 21.89 -34.16 -27.66
CA THR A 278 21.27 -33.75 -26.39
C THR A 278 21.16 -32.24 -26.34
N HIS A 279 19.94 -31.73 -26.20
CA HIS A 279 19.66 -30.31 -26.03
C HIS A 279 19.28 -30.02 -24.57
N THR A 280 19.54 -28.80 -24.12
CA THR A 280 19.14 -28.33 -22.79
C THR A 280 18.45 -26.97 -22.91
N LEU A 281 17.28 -26.84 -22.29
CA LEU A 281 16.56 -25.58 -22.18
C LEU A 281 16.45 -25.16 -20.71
N ASN A 282 16.79 -23.91 -20.41
CA ASN A 282 16.63 -23.36 -19.06
C ASN A 282 15.16 -23.39 -18.63
N ARG A 283 14.91 -23.41 -17.33
CA ARG A 283 13.55 -23.32 -16.78
C ARG A 283 12.88 -22.02 -17.24
N ASN A 284 11.62 -22.14 -17.61
CA ASN A 284 10.78 -21.10 -18.21
C ASN A 284 11.36 -20.52 -19.51
N SER A 285 12.11 -21.32 -20.26
CA SER A 285 12.61 -20.95 -21.57
C SER A 285 12.04 -21.85 -22.66
N ASN A 286 12.06 -21.32 -23.87
CA ASN A 286 11.44 -21.91 -25.03
C ASN A 286 12.42 -21.77 -26.21
N ALA A 287 12.43 -22.71 -27.14
CA ALA A 287 13.27 -22.62 -28.32
C ALA A 287 12.63 -23.30 -29.53
N TYR A 288 13.01 -22.80 -30.71
CA TYR A 288 12.81 -23.50 -31.96
C TYR A 288 14.05 -24.34 -32.26
N ILE A 289 13.89 -25.64 -32.39
CA ILE A 289 14.98 -26.55 -32.76
C ILE A 289 14.48 -27.39 -33.94
N ASN A 290 15.19 -27.31 -35.07
CA ASN A 290 14.81 -27.98 -36.33
C ASN A 290 13.35 -27.71 -36.76
N GLY A 291 12.90 -26.45 -36.62
CA GLY A 291 11.55 -26.02 -37.00
C GLY A 291 10.44 -26.40 -36.01
N LYS A 292 10.71 -27.21 -35.00
CA LYS A 292 9.76 -27.56 -33.93
C LYS A 292 9.93 -26.68 -32.71
N TYR A 293 8.85 -26.49 -31.97
CA TYR A 293 8.85 -25.67 -30.77
C TYR A 293 8.90 -26.52 -29.50
N TYR A 294 9.80 -26.16 -28.59
CA TYR A 294 9.99 -26.84 -27.32
C TYR A 294 9.91 -25.83 -26.17
N SER A 295 9.30 -26.25 -25.06
CA SER A 295 9.23 -25.44 -23.84
C SER A 295 9.68 -26.23 -22.63
N CYS A 296 10.56 -25.63 -21.82
CA CYS A 296 10.89 -26.11 -20.50
C CYS A 296 10.20 -25.22 -19.46
N ASN A 297 9.05 -25.64 -18.95
CA ASN A 297 8.29 -24.89 -17.95
C ASN A 297 8.52 -25.45 -16.52
N SER A 298 7.75 -24.97 -15.54
CA SER A 298 7.83 -25.44 -14.15
C SER A 298 7.24 -26.85 -13.93
N GLY A 299 6.54 -27.41 -14.91
CA GLY A 299 6.00 -28.77 -14.88
C GLY A 299 7.09 -29.83 -15.09
N SER A 300 6.66 -31.08 -15.21
CA SER A 300 7.51 -32.25 -15.42
C SER A 300 7.95 -32.34 -16.89
N GLY A 301 9.24 -32.57 -17.10
CA GLY A 301 9.86 -32.77 -18.41
C GLY A 301 9.94 -31.51 -19.26
N MET A 302 10.35 -31.74 -20.52
CA MET A 302 10.20 -30.81 -21.63
C MET A 302 8.85 -31.07 -22.32
N VAL A 303 8.21 -30.00 -22.80
CA VAL A 303 6.98 -30.08 -23.62
C VAL A 303 7.34 -29.94 -25.10
N ASP A 304 7.12 -31.00 -25.87
CA ASP A 304 7.25 -31.00 -27.33
C ASP A 304 5.91 -30.58 -27.95
N PHE A 305 5.95 -29.54 -28.79
CA PHE A 305 4.75 -29.00 -29.43
C PHE A 305 4.38 -29.74 -30.72
N GLY A 306 5.18 -30.71 -31.13
CA GLY A 306 4.96 -31.49 -32.33
C GLY A 306 4.96 -30.59 -33.57
N GLN A 307 3.82 -30.55 -34.26
CA GLN A 307 3.63 -29.73 -35.47
C GLN A 307 3.12 -28.30 -35.16
N ILE A 308 2.77 -28.01 -33.90
CA ILE A 308 2.22 -26.71 -33.52
C ILE A 308 3.39 -25.75 -33.29
N THR A 309 3.63 -24.86 -34.24
CA THR A 309 4.79 -23.96 -34.23
C THR A 309 4.41 -22.48 -34.05
N GLY A 310 3.12 -22.17 -33.99
CA GLY A 310 2.63 -20.81 -33.87
C GLY A 310 1.10 -20.71 -33.95
N CYS A 311 0.61 -19.49 -34.19
CA CYS A 311 -0.80 -19.19 -34.34
C CYS A 311 -1.12 -19.05 -35.82
N THR A 312 -2.10 -19.83 -36.29
CA THR A 312 -2.65 -19.70 -37.64
C THR A 312 -3.64 -18.55 -37.66
N LEU A 313 -3.41 -17.56 -38.52
CA LEU A 313 -4.30 -16.43 -38.72
C LEU A 313 -5.46 -16.78 -39.66
N PRO A 314 -6.54 -15.97 -39.73
CA PRO A 314 -7.68 -16.23 -40.62
C PRO A 314 -7.33 -16.31 -42.11
N ASP A 315 -6.23 -15.68 -42.54
CA ASP A 315 -5.71 -15.73 -43.90
C ASP A 315 -4.86 -16.99 -44.18
N GLY A 316 -4.73 -17.90 -43.20
CA GLY A 316 -3.91 -19.11 -43.27
C GLY A 316 -2.42 -18.89 -42.99
N SER A 317 -1.97 -17.65 -42.81
CA SER A 317 -0.58 -17.38 -42.46
C SER A 317 -0.25 -17.81 -41.03
N LEU A 318 1.00 -18.23 -40.81
CA LEU A 318 1.48 -18.67 -39.51
C LEU A 318 2.32 -17.56 -38.84
N LYS A 319 1.99 -17.23 -37.59
CA LYS A 319 2.82 -16.38 -36.74
C LYS A 319 3.48 -17.22 -35.65
N ASN A 320 4.81 -17.25 -35.64
CA ASN A 320 5.59 -17.95 -34.61
C ASN A 320 5.19 -17.49 -33.20
N PHE A 321 5.32 -18.37 -32.22
CA PHE A 321 5.07 -18.03 -30.82
C PHE A 321 5.89 -16.83 -30.38
N TYR A 322 5.26 -15.95 -29.60
CA TYR A 322 5.81 -14.68 -29.12
C TYR A 322 6.17 -13.65 -30.19
N SER A 323 6.05 -13.99 -31.48
CA SER A 323 6.13 -12.96 -32.53
C SER A 323 4.99 -11.95 -32.33
N THR A 324 5.33 -10.69 -32.55
CA THR A 324 4.40 -9.56 -32.46
C THR A 324 4.14 -9.00 -33.83
N TRP A 325 2.90 -8.60 -34.09
CA TRP A 325 2.53 -7.92 -35.32
C TRP A 325 1.41 -6.92 -35.05
N THR A 326 1.32 -5.91 -35.91
CA THR A 326 0.23 -4.93 -35.85
C THR A 326 -0.93 -5.42 -36.70
N ASN A 327 -2.14 -5.33 -36.15
CA ASN A 327 -3.40 -5.50 -36.88
C ASN A 327 -4.26 -4.25 -36.68
N GLY A 328 -4.23 -3.33 -37.66
CA GLY A 328 -4.84 -2.01 -37.50
C GLY A 328 -4.17 -1.21 -36.38
N THR A 329 -4.92 -0.92 -35.31
CA THR A 329 -4.40 -0.19 -34.13
C THR A 329 -3.90 -1.09 -33.01
N GLU A 330 -4.11 -2.40 -33.12
CA GLU A 330 -3.78 -3.36 -32.07
C GLU A 330 -2.42 -3.99 -32.34
N VAL A 331 -1.62 -4.15 -31.28
CA VAL A 331 -0.43 -5.01 -31.33
C VAL A 331 -0.81 -6.36 -30.77
N ASN A 332 -0.71 -7.37 -31.63
CA ASN A 332 -1.00 -8.76 -31.33
C ASN A 332 0.28 -9.55 -31.06
N ARG A 333 0.16 -10.60 -30.27
CA ARG A 333 1.22 -11.56 -29.99
C ARG A 333 0.66 -12.98 -30.02
N CYS A 334 1.35 -13.88 -30.70
CA CYS A 334 0.98 -15.28 -30.66
C CYS A 334 1.37 -15.89 -29.31
N ARG A 335 0.41 -16.55 -28.64
CA ARG A 335 0.58 -17.20 -27.34
C ARG A 335 0.03 -18.63 -27.38
N TYR A 336 0.34 -19.38 -26.33
CA TYR A 336 -0.22 -20.70 -26.11
C TYR A 336 -0.48 -20.94 -24.62
N THR A 337 -1.32 -21.93 -24.35
CA THR A 337 -1.43 -22.59 -23.06
C THR A 337 -1.11 -24.08 -23.21
N VAL A 338 -0.59 -24.68 -22.14
CA VAL A 338 -0.33 -26.12 -22.05
C VAL A 338 -1.19 -26.68 -20.93
N SER A 339 -2.04 -27.66 -21.24
CA SER A 339 -2.86 -28.39 -20.28
C SER A 339 -2.65 -29.89 -20.48
N GLY A 340 -1.82 -30.49 -19.63
CA GLY A 340 -1.35 -31.87 -19.84
C GLY A 340 -0.54 -31.97 -21.14
N ALA A 341 -0.99 -32.84 -22.05
CA ALA A 341 -0.40 -32.99 -23.39
C ALA A 341 -1.04 -32.08 -24.45
N THR A 342 -2.11 -31.36 -24.11
CA THR A 342 -2.84 -30.50 -25.05
C THR A 342 -2.23 -29.11 -25.09
N ILE A 343 -1.93 -28.63 -26.29
CA ILE A 343 -1.45 -27.28 -26.55
C ILE A 343 -2.56 -26.52 -27.28
N THR A 344 -2.91 -25.36 -26.74
CA THR A 344 -3.90 -24.47 -27.34
C THR A 344 -3.24 -23.15 -27.66
N THR A 345 -3.29 -22.74 -28.93
CA THR A 345 -2.73 -21.47 -29.40
C THR A 345 -3.80 -20.39 -29.41
N TYR A 346 -3.44 -19.16 -29.07
CA TYR A 346 -4.37 -18.03 -29.11
C TYR A 346 -3.62 -16.74 -29.41
N ILE A 347 -4.33 -15.76 -29.96
CA ILE A 347 -3.80 -14.43 -30.24
C ILE A 347 -4.09 -13.55 -29.03
N GLU A 348 -3.03 -13.01 -28.42
CA GLU A 348 -3.12 -12.07 -27.31
C GLU A 348 -2.94 -10.64 -27.83
N ILE A 349 -3.89 -9.75 -27.52
CA ILE A 349 -3.72 -8.31 -27.74
C ILE A 349 -2.88 -7.76 -26.58
N ILE A 350 -1.68 -7.27 -26.88
CA ILE A 350 -0.70 -6.83 -25.87
C ILE A 350 -0.68 -5.32 -25.67
N GLY A 351 -1.25 -4.57 -26.60
CA GLY A 351 -1.27 -3.12 -26.54
C GLY A 351 -1.78 -2.48 -27.82
N CYS A 352 -1.49 -1.19 -27.94
CA CYS A 352 -1.83 -0.35 -29.08
C CYS A 352 -0.55 -0.03 -29.84
N ASP A 353 -0.63 0.01 -31.17
CA ASP A 353 0.44 0.54 -32.00
C ASP A 353 0.31 2.07 -32.04
N TYR A 354 1.37 2.77 -31.66
CA TYR A 354 1.39 4.22 -31.66
C TYR A 354 2.78 4.74 -32.00
N ASN A 355 2.90 5.46 -33.11
CA ASN A 355 4.17 5.98 -33.62
C ASN A 355 5.25 4.88 -33.73
N SER A 356 4.88 3.70 -34.26
CA SER A 356 5.75 2.51 -34.38
C SER A 356 6.25 1.96 -33.04
N LYS A 357 5.61 2.32 -31.93
CA LYS A 357 5.89 1.81 -30.59
C LYS A 357 4.68 1.05 -30.06
N THR A 358 4.94 -0.10 -29.43
CA THR A 358 3.90 -0.80 -28.66
C THR A 358 3.67 -0.11 -27.32
N VAL A 359 2.48 0.45 -27.14
CA VAL A 359 2.02 0.97 -25.83
C VAL A 359 1.18 -0.11 -25.17
N GLY A 360 1.63 -0.61 -24.01
CA GLY A 360 0.94 -1.69 -23.29
C GLY A 360 -0.52 -1.34 -22.96
N ARG A 361 -1.38 -2.37 -22.86
CA ARG A 361 -2.79 -2.17 -22.48
C ARG A 361 -2.93 -1.33 -21.21
N ASN A 362 -3.83 -0.35 -21.24
CA ASN A 362 -4.08 0.61 -20.15
C ASN A 362 -2.88 1.48 -19.75
N SER A 363 -1.76 1.40 -20.47
CA SER A 363 -0.58 2.22 -20.20
C SER A 363 -0.73 3.60 -20.81
N LEU A 364 -0.04 4.56 -20.19
CA LEU A 364 0.06 5.93 -20.67
C LEU A 364 1.33 6.09 -21.52
N GLU A 365 1.23 6.87 -22.59
CA GLU A 365 2.37 7.35 -23.36
C GLU A 365 2.35 8.89 -23.29
N ILE A 366 3.50 9.49 -22.98
CA ILE A 366 3.66 10.94 -22.87
C ILE A 366 4.50 11.39 -24.06
N ILE A 367 3.94 12.26 -24.90
CA ILE A 367 4.65 12.85 -26.04
C ILE A 367 4.54 14.37 -25.93
N GLY A 368 5.63 15.01 -25.50
CA GLY A 368 5.62 16.43 -25.20
C GLY A 368 4.66 16.75 -24.06
N LYS A 369 3.61 17.53 -24.34
CA LYS A 369 2.55 17.89 -23.37
C LYS A 369 1.33 16.97 -23.46
N ASP A 370 1.25 16.14 -24.48
CA ASP A 370 0.10 15.27 -24.70
C ASP A 370 0.32 13.95 -23.95
N VAL A 371 -0.68 13.59 -23.14
CA VAL A 371 -0.76 12.29 -22.50
C VAL A 371 -1.86 11.50 -23.19
N LYS A 372 -1.52 10.30 -23.68
CA LYS A 372 -2.50 9.39 -24.28
C LYS A 372 -2.48 8.05 -23.56
N LYS A 373 -3.59 7.32 -23.64
CA LYS A 373 -3.75 6.00 -23.05
C LYS A 373 -4.11 4.98 -24.12
N CYS A 374 -3.47 3.81 -24.07
CA CYS A 374 -3.94 2.65 -24.82
C CYS A 374 -5.18 2.07 -24.13
N ALA A 375 -6.36 2.22 -24.72
CA ALA A 375 -7.61 1.80 -24.12
C ALA A 375 -8.49 1.05 -25.13
N PHE A 376 -9.37 0.20 -24.61
CA PHE A 376 -10.40 -0.45 -25.40
C PHE A 376 -11.55 0.54 -25.67
N VAL A 377 -11.77 0.86 -26.94
CA VAL A 377 -12.77 1.85 -27.39
C VAL A 377 -13.42 1.31 -28.66
N ASP A 378 -14.76 1.28 -28.69
CA ASP A 378 -15.55 0.79 -29.83
C ASP A 378 -15.16 -0.61 -30.31
N GLY A 379 -14.84 -1.50 -29.38
CA GLY A 379 -14.50 -2.90 -29.69
C GLY A 379 -13.04 -3.13 -30.11
N LEU A 380 -12.18 -2.10 -30.10
CA LEU A 380 -10.77 -2.20 -30.50
C LEU A 380 -9.84 -1.52 -29.49
N TRP A 381 -8.62 -2.04 -29.35
CA TRP A 381 -7.56 -1.33 -28.62
C TRP A 381 -6.97 -0.23 -29.50
N ARG A 382 -7.02 1.01 -29.02
CA ARG A 382 -6.39 2.17 -29.68
C ARG A 382 -5.95 3.23 -28.69
N MET A 383 -5.05 4.09 -29.12
CA MET A 383 -4.66 5.26 -28.34
C MET A 383 -5.79 6.30 -28.34
N ARG A 384 -6.11 6.82 -27.15
CA ARG A 384 -7.02 7.95 -26.98
C ARG A 384 -6.48 8.95 -25.96
N ASN A 385 -7.04 10.15 -25.97
CA ASN A 385 -6.83 11.12 -24.90
C ASN A 385 -7.39 10.56 -23.58
N LEU A 386 -6.83 11.00 -22.45
CA LEU A 386 -7.34 10.65 -21.12
C LEU A 386 -8.74 11.24 -20.94
N THR A 387 -9.59 10.55 -20.18
CA THR A 387 -10.82 11.17 -19.68
C THR A 387 -10.48 12.22 -18.62
N THR A 388 -11.39 13.14 -18.34
CA THR A 388 -11.22 14.16 -17.29
C THR A 388 -10.85 13.54 -15.93
N ALA A 389 -11.45 12.39 -15.60
CA ALA A 389 -11.17 11.67 -14.37
C ALA A 389 -9.76 11.04 -14.36
N GLU A 390 -9.36 10.39 -15.45
CA GLU A 390 -8.02 9.81 -15.61
C GLU A 390 -6.93 10.90 -15.57
N TYR A 391 -7.17 12.05 -16.21
CA TYR A 391 -6.26 13.17 -16.19
C TYR A 391 -6.10 13.76 -14.78
N THR A 392 -7.21 13.93 -14.06
CA THR A 392 -7.17 14.42 -12.66
C THR A 392 -6.42 13.46 -11.73
N ALA A 393 -6.64 12.15 -11.88
CA ALA A 393 -5.94 11.13 -11.11
C ALA A 393 -4.43 11.11 -11.40
N TYR A 394 -4.06 11.25 -12.68
CA TYR A 394 -2.66 11.37 -13.10
C TYR A 394 -1.97 12.56 -12.40
N ILE A 395 -2.58 13.75 -12.39
CA ILE A 395 -2.02 14.92 -11.70
C ILE A 395 -1.89 14.70 -10.18
N LYS A 396 -2.89 14.08 -9.53
CA LYS A 396 -2.84 13.78 -8.09
C LYS A 396 -1.77 12.75 -7.70
N SER A 397 -1.52 11.76 -8.54
CA SER A 397 -0.46 10.77 -8.28
C SER A 397 0.95 11.38 -8.29
N GLN A 398 1.12 12.54 -8.93
CA GLN A 398 2.39 13.26 -8.95
C GLN A 398 2.61 14.09 -7.66
N SER A 399 1.62 14.23 -6.78
CA SER A 399 1.67 15.16 -5.63
C SER A 399 1.70 14.51 -4.23
N THR A 400 1.74 13.19 -4.11
CA THR A 400 1.65 12.50 -2.81
C THR A 400 2.89 11.67 -2.49
N GLY A 401 3.79 12.22 -1.66
CA GLY A 401 4.88 11.48 -1.03
C GLY A 401 5.42 12.22 0.20
N GLY A 402 5.09 11.74 1.41
CA GLY A 402 5.68 12.21 2.67
C GLY A 402 4.71 12.26 3.86
N SER A 403 4.97 11.46 4.89
CA SER A 403 4.37 11.63 6.22
C SER A 403 4.99 12.87 6.86
N SER A 404 4.20 13.93 7.06
CA SER A 404 4.67 15.19 7.62
C SER A 404 3.88 15.59 8.87
N ASN A 405 4.58 16.08 9.89
CA ASN A 405 3.95 16.78 11.00
C ASN A 405 3.58 18.18 10.53
N VAL A 406 2.28 18.45 10.40
CA VAL A 406 1.75 19.73 9.91
C VAL A 406 1.30 20.58 11.10
N PHE A 407 1.95 21.72 11.29
CA PHE A 407 1.57 22.74 12.26
C PHE A 407 0.67 23.79 11.61
N GLY A 408 -0.40 24.18 12.30
CA GLY A 408 -1.23 25.33 11.94
C GLY A 408 -1.23 26.37 13.06
N GLY A 409 -1.08 27.64 12.70
CA GLY A 409 -1.24 28.75 13.64
C GLY A 409 -2.68 29.25 13.71
N SER A 410 -3.03 29.93 14.80
CA SER A 410 -4.31 30.62 15.00
C SER A 410 -4.25 32.06 14.50
N GLY A 411 -5.33 32.56 13.87
CA GLY A 411 -5.49 33.95 13.46
C GLY A 411 -6.93 34.43 13.67
N GLY A 412 -7.16 35.75 13.58
CA GLY A 412 -8.46 36.37 13.86
C GLY A 412 -8.64 37.73 13.16
N SER A 413 -9.91 38.14 13.03
CA SER A 413 -10.31 39.42 12.43
C SER A 413 -11.45 40.03 13.24
N GLY A 414 -11.53 41.36 13.30
CA GLY A 414 -12.63 42.06 13.97
C GLY A 414 -12.85 43.47 13.43
N SER A 415 -14.10 43.91 13.45
CA SER A 415 -14.50 45.28 13.07
C SER A 415 -15.07 46.00 14.31
N GLY A 416 -14.80 47.30 14.43
CA GLY A 416 -15.48 48.13 15.45
C GLY A 416 -16.91 48.52 15.06
N GLY A 417 -17.23 48.48 13.75
CA GLY A 417 -18.49 48.97 13.19
C GLY A 417 -19.70 48.05 13.44
N ASP A 418 -19.48 46.74 13.63
CA ASP A 418 -20.54 45.75 13.84
C ASP A 418 -21.16 45.80 15.26
N ILE A 419 -20.75 46.76 16.09
CA ILE A 419 -21.07 46.83 17.54
C ILE A 419 -21.86 48.10 17.90
N THR A 420 -22.45 48.78 16.91
CA THR A 420 -23.32 49.94 17.17
C THR A 420 -24.70 49.48 17.64
N ALA A 421 -25.18 50.07 18.74
CA ALA A 421 -26.52 49.83 19.27
C ALA A 421 -27.58 50.17 18.23
N LYS A 422 -28.35 49.16 17.76
CA LYS A 422 -29.53 49.36 16.93
C LYS A 422 -30.59 50.15 17.74
N PRO A 423 -31.14 51.26 17.24
CA PRO A 423 -32.25 51.93 17.91
C PRO A 423 -33.47 51.02 17.93
N THR A 424 -34.04 50.82 19.12
CA THR A 424 -35.20 49.97 19.35
C THR A 424 -36.45 50.60 18.74
N THR A 425 -36.94 50.06 17.64
CA THR A 425 -38.27 50.35 17.09
C THR A 425 -39.14 49.11 17.14
N THR A 426 -40.23 49.20 17.89
CA THR A 426 -41.25 48.16 18.08
C THR A 426 -42.26 48.19 16.94
N THR A 427 -42.41 47.12 16.14
CA THR A 427 -43.59 46.93 15.27
C THR A 427 -43.91 45.45 15.01
N THR A 428 -45.22 45.18 14.99
CA THR A 428 -45.96 43.90 15.04
C THR A 428 -46.20 43.23 13.67
N THR A 429 -46.64 41.95 13.71
CA THR A 429 -47.39 41.13 12.68
C THR A 429 -46.62 40.61 11.44
N LYS A 430 -46.83 39.42 10.83
CA LYS A 430 -47.84 38.32 10.81
C LYS A 430 -47.20 37.09 10.06
N PRO A 431 -47.61 35.82 10.27
CA PRO A 431 -46.95 34.64 9.66
C PRO A 431 -47.62 34.14 8.36
N THR A 432 -46.96 33.15 7.67
CA THR A 432 -47.47 32.09 6.72
C THR A 432 -46.75 32.07 5.34
N PRO A 433 -46.63 30.96 4.55
CA PRO A 433 -46.46 29.52 4.83
C PRO A 433 -45.27 28.83 4.09
N THR A 434 -45.02 27.58 4.47
CA THR A 434 -44.15 26.55 3.89
C THR A 434 -44.72 25.90 2.62
N THR A 435 -43.87 25.56 1.63
CA THR A 435 -44.24 24.76 0.44
C THR A 435 -43.45 23.45 0.37
N THR A 436 -44.17 22.33 0.39
CA THR A 436 -43.70 20.95 0.19
C THR A 436 -43.69 20.59 -1.31
N LYS A 437 -42.67 19.85 -1.79
CA LYS A 437 -42.63 19.28 -3.15
C LYS A 437 -42.56 17.74 -3.12
N THR A 438 -43.43 17.15 -3.93
CA THR A 438 -43.72 15.73 -4.15
C THR A 438 -42.73 15.04 -5.09
N ILE A 439 -42.43 13.76 -4.83
CA ILE A 439 -41.59 12.86 -5.65
C ILE A 439 -42.48 11.94 -6.50
N VAL A 440 -42.17 11.82 -7.79
CA VAL A 440 -42.81 10.87 -8.73
C VAL A 440 -41.84 9.72 -9.03
N LYS A 441 -42.32 8.48 -8.88
CA LYS A 441 -41.64 7.22 -9.24
C LYS A 441 -42.03 6.80 -10.67
N THR A 442 -41.05 6.36 -11.46
CA THR A 442 -41.27 5.72 -12.77
C THR A 442 -40.76 4.29 -12.73
N SER A 443 -41.58 3.36 -13.22
CA SER A 443 -41.37 1.91 -13.26
C SER A 443 -40.72 1.48 -14.57
N THR A 444 -39.88 0.43 -14.55
CA THR A 444 -39.18 -0.11 -15.73
C THR A 444 -39.59 -1.56 -15.98
N VAL A 445 -39.91 -1.86 -17.24
CA VAL A 445 -40.40 -3.14 -17.79
C VAL A 445 -39.23 -4.09 -18.09
N VAL A 446 -39.42 -5.37 -17.80
CA VAL A 446 -38.50 -6.50 -18.08
C VAL A 446 -38.93 -7.23 -19.37
N PRO A 447 -38.02 -7.64 -20.27
CA PRO A 447 -38.34 -8.55 -21.36
C PRO A 447 -37.89 -10.00 -21.07
N SER A 448 -38.80 -10.93 -21.38
CA SER A 448 -38.66 -12.39 -21.33
C SER A 448 -37.89 -12.95 -22.53
N THR A 449 -37.11 -14.01 -22.32
CA THR A 449 -36.55 -14.85 -23.40
C THR A 449 -36.92 -16.33 -23.21
N THR A 450 -37.30 -16.91 -24.35
CA THR A 450 -37.97 -18.19 -24.55
C THR A 450 -36.99 -19.37 -24.57
N THR A 451 -37.34 -20.45 -23.89
CA THR A 451 -36.59 -21.72 -23.85
C THR A 451 -37.03 -22.65 -24.99
N ARG A 452 -36.09 -23.35 -25.64
CA ARG A 452 -36.38 -24.37 -26.66
C ARG A 452 -35.77 -25.72 -26.24
N ALA A 453 -36.60 -26.75 -26.23
CA ALA A 453 -36.26 -28.14 -25.93
C ALA A 453 -35.75 -28.91 -27.17
N PRO A 454 -35.04 -30.03 -27.00
CA PRO A 454 -34.92 -31.08 -28.02
C PRO A 454 -35.63 -32.39 -27.63
N VAL A 455 -36.22 -33.03 -28.64
CA VAL A 455 -36.92 -34.33 -28.63
C VAL A 455 -35.95 -35.45 -29.10
N PRO A 456 -36.10 -36.72 -28.65
CA PRO A 456 -35.13 -37.81 -28.84
C PRO A 456 -35.51 -38.77 -29.99
N LEU A 457 -34.63 -39.74 -30.33
CA LEU A 457 -34.97 -41.08 -30.90
C LEU A 457 -33.75 -42.03 -31.01
N THR A 458 -33.85 -43.20 -30.35
CA THR A 458 -33.52 -44.62 -30.71
C THR A 458 -32.40 -44.97 -31.73
N GLY A 459 -31.62 -46.06 -31.61
CA GLY A 459 -31.71 -47.26 -30.74
C GLY A 459 -30.52 -48.26 -30.88
N SER A 460 -30.60 -49.30 -30.04
CA SER A 460 -29.76 -50.48 -29.68
C SER A 460 -29.22 -51.39 -30.84
N PRO A 461 -28.52 -52.57 -30.61
CA PRO A 461 -28.27 -53.31 -29.35
C PRO A 461 -26.92 -54.08 -29.15
N ALA A 462 -26.79 -54.56 -27.90
CA ALA A 462 -26.21 -55.83 -27.39
C ALA A 462 -24.69 -56.07 -27.38
N VAL A 463 -24.15 -56.41 -26.19
CA VAL A 463 -23.75 -57.78 -25.77
C VAL A 463 -23.34 -57.78 -24.27
N VAL A 464 -23.76 -58.84 -23.57
CA VAL A 464 -23.60 -59.23 -22.14
C VAL A 464 -22.55 -60.36 -22.07
N PRO A 465 -21.69 -60.55 -21.02
CA PRO A 465 -22.03 -61.24 -19.74
C PRO A 465 -21.32 -60.70 -18.47
N SER A 466 -22.03 -60.47 -17.36
CA SER A 466 -22.32 -61.37 -16.20
C SER A 466 -21.10 -61.87 -15.39
N ARG A 467 -20.96 -61.42 -14.12
CA ARG A 467 -20.73 -62.30 -12.94
C ARG A 467 -20.88 -61.59 -11.56
N SER A 468 -21.93 -61.98 -10.83
CA SER A 468 -22.11 -62.27 -9.37
C SER A 468 -21.07 -61.79 -8.34
N THR A 469 -21.43 -60.88 -7.41
CA THR A 469 -21.88 -61.07 -6.00
C THR A 469 -20.87 -61.65 -5.00
N LEU A 470 -20.58 -60.89 -3.94
CA LEU A 470 -20.73 -61.26 -2.51
C LEU A 470 -20.38 -60.04 -1.59
N SER A 471 -21.34 -59.66 -0.75
CA SER A 471 -21.13 -59.01 0.57
C SER A 471 -21.53 -60.05 1.63
N PRO A 472 -21.02 -60.01 2.88
CA PRO A 472 -21.48 -59.05 3.91
C PRO A 472 -20.32 -58.58 4.83
N THR A 473 -20.43 -57.56 5.68
CA THR A 473 -21.03 -57.67 7.03
C THR A 473 -21.05 -56.29 7.69
N SER A 474 -22.20 -55.96 8.27
CA SER A 474 -22.51 -54.78 9.06
C SER A 474 -22.19 -55.00 10.55
N PHE A 475 -21.73 -53.96 11.24
CA PHE A 475 -21.81 -53.86 12.69
C PHE A 475 -22.74 -52.70 13.10
N ILE A 476 -23.65 -53.03 14.00
CA ILE A 476 -24.61 -52.16 14.67
C ILE A 476 -23.91 -51.57 15.90
N THR A 477 -24.06 -50.28 16.15
CA THR A 477 -24.10 -49.76 17.53
C THR A 477 -25.00 -48.53 17.60
N THR A 478 -25.78 -48.48 18.68
CA THR A 478 -27.00 -47.71 18.94
C THR A 478 -26.77 -46.37 19.65
N LYS A 479 -27.70 -45.42 19.42
CA LYS A 479 -28.24 -44.39 20.35
C LYS A 479 -27.26 -43.32 20.90
N ASP A 480 -27.61 -42.05 21.13
CA ASP A 480 -28.87 -41.45 21.57
C ASP A 480 -29.13 -40.07 20.94
N THR A 481 -30.41 -39.71 20.96
CA THR A 481 -30.98 -38.42 20.56
C THR A 481 -30.97 -37.46 21.74
N GLU A 482 -30.35 -36.29 21.61
CA GLU A 482 -30.55 -35.16 22.52
C GLU A 482 -30.93 -33.90 21.73
N ALA A 483 -31.89 -33.15 22.28
CA ALA A 483 -32.61 -32.04 21.65
C ALA A 483 -31.76 -30.75 21.56
N PRO A 484 -32.10 -29.80 20.68
CA PRO A 484 -31.27 -28.63 20.42
C PRO A 484 -31.46 -27.55 21.49
N VAL A 485 -30.36 -27.06 22.06
CA VAL A 485 -30.32 -25.86 22.90
C VAL A 485 -30.04 -24.65 22.02
N THR A 486 -31.01 -23.75 21.94
CA THR A 486 -30.91 -22.45 21.26
C THR A 486 -30.18 -21.45 22.16
N PHE A 487 -29.10 -20.82 21.68
CA PHE A 487 -28.52 -19.62 22.29
C PHE A 487 -28.67 -18.41 21.35
N PRO A 488 -29.02 -17.22 21.86
CA PRO A 488 -29.09 -16.01 21.05
C PRO A 488 -27.69 -15.47 20.78
N ILE A 489 -27.34 -15.30 19.50
CA ILE A 489 -26.12 -14.59 19.07
C ILE A 489 -26.47 -13.10 18.97
N THR A 490 -26.10 -12.34 19.99
CA THR A 490 -25.97 -10.88 19.86
C THR A 490 -24.57 -10.56 19.33
N THR A 491 -24.50 -10.08 18.09
CA THR A 491 -23.27 -9.59 17.45
C THR A 491 -22.85 -8.25 18.07
N ALA A 492 -21.65 -8.23 18.67
CA ALA A 492 -21.03 -7.00 19.16
C ALA A 492 -20.36 -6.22 18.00
N PRO A 493 -20.43 -4.88 17.99
CA PRO A 493 -19.80 -4.05 16.98
C PRO A 493 -18.29 -3.97 17.22
N GLY A 494 -17.52 -4.73 16.45
CA GLY A 494 -16.04 -4.76 16.51
C GLY A 494 -15.38 -5.70 15.50
N GLN A 495 -16.09 -6.75 15.04
CA GLN A 495 -15.51 -7.83 14.23
C GLN A 495 -15.05 -7.45 12.81
N CYS A 496 -15.51 -6.32 12.25
CA CYS A 496 -15.05 -5.89 10.92
C CYS A 496 -13.62 -5.35 10.91
N HIS A 497 -13.12 -4.84 12.05
CA HIS A 497 -11.74 -4.33 12.14
C HIS A 497 -10.73 -5.50 12.16
N ASP A 498 -11.04 -6.52 12.96
CA ASP A 498 -10.20 -7.72 13.10
C ASP A 498 -10.12 -8.53 11.80
N LEU A 499 -11.21 -8.60 11.01
CA LEU A 499 -11.21 -9.30 9.73
C LEU A 499 -10.33 -8.59 8.68
N PHE A 500 -10.26 -7.26 8.72
CA PHE A 500 -9.47 -6.46 7.78
C PHE A 500 -7.97 -6.55 8.07
N GLU A 501 -7.60 -6.58 9.36
CA GLU A 501 -6.23 -6.82 9.82
C GLU A 501 -5.76 -8.26 9.53
N MET A 502 -6.70 -9.21 9.58
CA MET A 502 -6.42 -10.62 9.24
C MET A 502 -6.16 -10.79 7.74
N CYS A 503 -6.96 -10.16 6.87
CA CYS A 503 -6.74 -10.15 5.43
C CYS A 503 -5.40 -9.50 5.04
N SER A 504 -4.99 -8.42 5.70
CA SER A 504 -3.72 -7.75 5.41
C SER A 504 -2.50 -8.57 5.87
N THR A 505 -2.64 -9.34 6.95
CA THR A 505 -1.59 -10.22 7.47
C THR A 505 -1.44 -11.51 6.66
N LEU A 506 -2.54 -12.06 6.13
CA LEU A 506 -2.55 -13.30 5.34
C LEU A 506 -2.22 -13.08 3.86
N ALA A 507 -2.53 -11.90 3.30
CA ALA A 507 -2.29 -11.63 1.87
C ALA A 507 -0.84 -11.88 1.40
N PRO A 508 0.22 -11.44 2.10
CA PRO A 508 1.60 -11.69 1.66
C PRO A 508 1.98 -13.18 1.66
N ILE A 509 1.39 -13.97 2.56
CA ILE A 509 1.67 -15.40 2.74
C ILE A 509 1.02 -16.23 1.64
N CYS A 510 -0.14 -15.80 1.14
CA CYS A 510 -0.87 -16.44 0.05
C CYS A 510 -0.32 -16.10 -1.34
N TYR A 511 0.36 -14.95 -1.51
CA TYR A 511 0.96 -14.55 -2.79
C TYR A 511 2.31 -15.24 -3.09
N ASP A 512 2.99 -15.79 -2.08
CA ASP A 512 4.28 -16.45 -2.26
C ASP A 512 4.08 -17.95 -2.62
N ARG A 513 4.30 -18.29 -3.90
CA ARG A 513 4.05 -19.64 -4.47
C ARG A 513 5.05 -20.73 -4.04
N ASN A 514 5.83 -20.50 -2.98
CA ASN A 514 6.80 -21.47 -2.50
C ASN A 514 6.25 -22.26 -1.30
N ASN A 515 6.31 -23.59 -1.37
CA ASN A 515 5.82 -24.53 -0.34
C ASN A 515 6.43 -24.35 1.08
N ALA A 516 7.43 -23.48 1.25
CA ALA A 516 7.96 -23.10 2.56
C ALA A 516 6.96 -22.30 3.43
N SER A 517 5.91 -21.73 2.81
CA SER A 517 4.88 -20.90 3.46
C SER A 517 3.92 -21.67 4.39
N LEU A 518 3.63 -22.94 4.11
CA LEU A 518 2.60 -23.72 4.84
C LEU A 518 2.93 -23.97 6.32
N SER A 519 4.21 -24.14 6.67
CA SER A 519 4.62 -24.34 8.08
C SER A 519 4.46 -23.06 8.92
N ASN A 520 4.65 -21.90 8.29
CA ASN A 520 4.46 -20.60 8.92
C ASN A 520 2.97 -20.28 9.06
N LEU A 521 2.16 -20.60 8.05
CA LEU A 521 0.70 -20.46 8.12
C LEU A 521 0.12 -21.27 9.29
N ASN A 522 0.57 -22.52 9.48
CA ASN A 522 0.13 -23.37 10.59
C ASN A 522 0.50 -22.81 11.97
N LYS A 523 1.66 -22.17 12.12
CA LYS A 523 2.06 -21.50 13.37
C LYS A 523 1.26 -20.23 13.64
N ILE A 524 0.97 -19.47 12.59
CA ILE A 524 0.18 -18.24 12.67
C ILE A 524 -1.27 -18.56 13.06
N ILE A 525 -1.88 -19.57 12.42
CA ILE A 525 -3.24 -20.04 12.74
C ILE A 525 -3.32 -20.55 14.18
N LYS A 526 -2.32 -21.30 14.67
CA LYS A 526 -2.31 -21.80 16.07
C LYS A 526 -2.24 -20.69 17.12
N ASN A 527 -1.65 -19.55 16.78
CA ASN A 527 -1.51 -18.42 17.70
C ASN A 527 -2.71 -17.47 17.65
N MET A 528 -3.55 -17.57 16.62
CA MET A 528 -4.79 -16.82 16.49
C MET A 528 -5.92 -17.67 17.07
N ASN A 529 -6.61 -17.19 18.10
CA ASN A 529 -7.72 -17.92 18.74
C ASN A 529 -8.99 -17.89 17.86
N VAL A 530 -8.90 -18.41 16.63
CA VAL A 530 -9.95 -18.40 15.60
C VAL A 530 -10.47 -19.81 15.34
N THR A 531 -11.76 -19.89 15.04
CA THR A 531 -12.43 -21.15 14.72
C THR A 531 -12.19 -21.54 13.25
N VAL A 532 -12.29 -22.83 12.95
CA VAL A 532 -12.12 -23.38 11.60
C VAL A 532 -13.07 -22.74 10.59
N ASP A 533 -14.28 -22.37 11.00
CA ASP A 533 -15.28 -21.79 10.10
C ASP A 533 -14.99 -20.31 9.76
N GLN A 534 -14.36 -19.56 10.67
CA GLN A 534 -13.88 -18.20 10.38
C GLN A 534 -12.74 -18.22 9.35
N ILE A 535 -11.86 -19.22 9.41
CA ILE A 535 -10.76 -19.39 8.45
C ILE A 535 -11.32 -19.72 7.06
N LYS A 536 -12.33 -20.60 6.97
CA LYS A 536 -13.00 -20.93 5.71
C LYS A 536 -13.65 -19.69 5.07
N GLU A 537 -14.31 -18.86 5.88
CA GLU A 537 -14.98 -17.66 5.38
C GLU A 537 -13.97 -16.65 4.80
N ILE A 538 -12.79 -16.51 5.41
CA ILE A 538 -11.70 -15.66 4.91
C ILE A 538 -11.12 -16.20 3.60
N PHE A 539 -10.85 -17.50 3.50
CA PHE A 539 -10.37 -18.10 2.24
C PHE A 539 -11.38 -18.01 1.11
N LYS A 540 -12.67 -18.12 1.42
CA LYS A 540 -13.76 -17.89 0.47
C LYS A 540 -13.80 -16.43 -0.02
N ILE A 541 -13.61 -15.44 0.87
CA ILE A 541 -13.51 -14.02 0.49
C ILE A 541 -12.27 -13.76 -0.38
N MET A 542 -11.18 -14.49 -0.15
CA MET A 542 -9.94 -14.41 -0.94
C MET A 542 -9.99 -15.18 -2.27
N GLY A 543 -11.09 -15.88 -2.57
CA GLY A 543 -11.24 -16.68 -3.80
C GLY A 543 -10.37 -17.93 -3.85
N ILE A 544 -10.04 -18.51 -2.69
CA ILE A 544 -9.27 -19.74 -2.55
C ILE A 544 -10.25 -20.88 -2.21
N ASP A 545 -10.61 -21.69 -3.22
CA ASP A 545 -11.67 -22.70 -3.11
C ASP A 545 -11.18 -24.09 -2.63
N LYS A 546 -9.87 -24.32 -2.45
CA LYS A 546 -9.29 -25.63 -2.06
C LYS A 546 -8.51 -25.59 -0.77
#